data_AF-A0AAE4SCC6-F1
#
_entry.id   AF-A0AAE4SCC6-F1
#
_cell.length_a   1.000
_cell.length_b   1.000
_cell.length_c   1.000
_cell.angle_alpha   90.00
_cell.angle_beta   90.00
_cell.angle_gamma   90.00
#
_symmetry.space_group_name_H-M   'P 1'
#
loop_
_entity.id
_entity.type
_entity.pdbx_description
1 polymer ?
#
loop_
_entity_poly.entity_id
_entity_poly.type
_entity_poly.pdbx_seq_one_letter_code
_entity_poly.pdbx_strand_id
1 'polypeptide(L)'
;MTDFYYITPDENIQLFSGTLYHGTTKENAANILENNFLPSSNPNLHLGDGVYFYDNETYAIWWVIKKPVCKVPKDRLKKYISEQDLTLCKDVFECFLKNLEIIVVEIENAKHLSLDDSANKRIFENFYQKLKGKNEQNQMLNNRSIYNVFFEWAPFKNEIDMASMTTNYYNFSKNRSPSNPMLPHEAYLYKIYCVKNIDILKKRKRLYMTPENIEYCLEFMIRKEQLFRKNRGD
;
A
#
# COMPACT_ATOMS: atom_id res chain seq x y z
N MET A 1 32.27 -7.28 -0.67
CA MET A 1 30.92 -7.73 -0.25
C MET A 1 31.05 -8.21 1.19
N THR A 2 30.61 -7.44 2.18
CA THR A 2 30.90 -7.70 3.60
C THR A 2 29.61 -7.80 4.42
N ASP A 3 29.41 -8.98 5.01
CA ASP A 3 28.73 -9.30 6.29
C ASP A 3 27.32 -8.75 6.57
N PHE A 4 26.35 -9.21 5.78
CA PHE A 4 24.92 -9.16 6.14
C PHE A 4 24.38 -10.48 6.74
N TYR A 5 25.24 -11.47 6.94
CA TYR A 5 24.88 -12.85 7.32
C TYR A 5 24.67 -13.05 8.82
N TYR A 6 23.58 -12.56 9.42
CA TYR A 6 23.10 -13.07 10.72
C TYR A 6 21.57 -12.97 10.89
N ILE A 7 20.81 -12.97 9.80
CA ILE A 7 19.35 -12.89 9.85
C ILE A 7 18.82 -14.19 9.26
N THR A 8 18.51 -15.16 10.12
CA THR A 8 17.89 -16.42 9.71
C THR A 8 16.41 -16.18 9.37
N PRO A 9 15.98 -16.48 8.13
CA PRO A 9 14.63 -16.18 7.65
C PRO A 9 13.50 -16.97 8.31
N ASP A 10 13.76 -18.22 8.70
CA ASP A 10 12.70 -19.21 8.96
C ASP A 10 11.75 -18.87 10.11
N GLU A 11 12.21 -18.12 11.13
CA GLU A 11 11.33 -17.72 12.25
C GLU A 11 10.48 -16.47 11.95
N ASN A 12 10.80 -15.75 10.88
CA ASN A 12 10.33 -14.39 10.65
C ASN A 12 9.36 -14.26 9.45
N ILE A 13 9.25 -15.32 8.66
CA ILE A 13 8.32 -15.44 7.53
C ILE A 13 7.11 -16.23 7.99
N GLN A 14 5.94 -15.61 7.95
CA GLN A 14 4.68 -16.23 8.35
C GLN A 14 3.90 -16.68 7.11
N LEU A 15 3.00 -17.63 7.26
CA LEU A 15 2.03 -17.96 6.20
C LEU A 15 0.85 -17.00 6.27
N PHE A 16 0.54 -16.36 5.15
CA PHE A 16 -0.64 -15.53 4.99
C PHE A 16 -1.69 -16.27 4.14
N SER A 17 -2.91 -16.31 4.67
CA SER A 17 -4.11 -16.70 3.93
C SER A 17 -5.18 -15.65 4.19
N GLY A 18 -5.80 -15.12 3.15
CA GLY A 18 -6.79 -14.08 3.31
C GLY A 18 -7.17 -13.37 2.01
N THR A 19 -8.06 -12.39 2.17
CA THR A 19 -8.59 -11.60 1.06
C THR A 19 -7.94 -10.23 1.03
N LEU A 20 -7.48 -9.79 -0.14
CA LEU A 20 -6.90 -8.47 -0.34
C LEU A 20 -7.58 -7.74 -1.50
N TYR A 21 -7.51 -6.40 -1.48
CA TYR A 21 -8.24 -5.52 -2.40
C TYR A 21 -7.29 -4.64 -3.20
N HIS A 22 -7.51 -4.57 -4.51
CA HIS A 22 -6.77 -3.73 -5.45
C HIS A 22 -7.71 -2.80 -6.20
N GLY A 23 -7.62 -1.50 -5.92
CA GLY A 23 -8.36 -0.48 -6.66
C GLY A 23 -7.60 -0.09 -7.94
N THR A 24 -8.33 -0.01 -9.06
CA THR A 24 -7.79 0.40 -10.36
C THR A 24 -8.88 0.98 -11.28
N THR A 25 -8.55 1.32 -12.52
CA THR A 25 -9.54 1.73 -13.54
C THR A 25 -10.24 0.50 -14.12
N LYS A 26 -11.47 0.65 -14.65
CA LYS A 26 -12.18 -0.49 -15.28
C LYS A 26 -11.42 -1.13 -16.44
N GLU A 27 -10.72 -0.32 -17.23
CA GLU A 27 -9.86 -0.80 -18.32
C GLU A 27 -8.73 -1.69 -17.78
N ASN A 28 -8.01 -1.22 -16.76
CA ASN A 28 -6.96 -2.00 -16.11
C ASN A 28 -7.52 -3.24 -15.41
N ALA A 29 -8.69 -3.14 -14.81
CA ALA A 29 -9.37 -4.27 -14.17
C ALA A 29 -9.70 -5.37 -15.19
N ALA A 30 -10.24 -5.00 -16.37
CA ALA A 30 -10.46 -5.94 -17.46
C ALA A 30 -9.15 -6.61 -17.89
N ASN A 31 -8.09 -5.82 -18.10
CA ASN A 31 -6.79 -6.34 -18.46
C ASN A 31 -6.19 -7.26 -17.38
N ILE A 32 -6.33 -6.95 -16.09
CA ILE A 32 -5.83 -7.79 -14.99
C ILE A 32 -6.58 -9.12 -14.93
N LEU A 33 -7.88 -9.11 -15.18
CA LEU A 33 -8.69 -10.34 -15.16
C LEU A 33 -8.29 -11.26 -16.32
N GLU A 34 -8.06 -10.70 -17.50
CA GLU A 34 -7.67 -11.43 -18.71
C GLU A 34 -6.19 -11.87 -18.70
N ASN A 35 -5.27 -10.94 -18.39
CA ASN A 35 -3.84 -11.07 -18.62
C ASN A 35 -2.98 -11.12 -17.33
N ASN A 36 -3.61 -11.19 -16.15
CA ASN A 36 -2.98 -11.15 -14.83
C ASN A 36 -2.40 -9.77 -14.43
N PHE A 37 -1.94 -9.64 -13.19
CA PHE A 37 -1.30 -8.42 -12.69
C PHE A 37 0.09 -8.22 -13.28
N LEU A 38 0.45 -6.96 -13.52
CA LEU A 38 1.82 -6.54 -13.81
C LEU A 38 2.40 -5.80 -12.60
N PRO A 39 3.64 -6.12 -12.18
CA PRO A 39 4.27 -5.44 -11.05
C PRO A 39 4.57 -3.98 -11.39
N SER A 40 4.37 -3.09 -10.42
CA SER A 40 4.79 -1.70 -10.52
C SER A 40 6.27 -1.58 -10.16
N SER A 41 7.03 -0.78 -10.92
CA SER A 41 8.47 -0.56 -10.71
C SER A 41 8.81 0.91 -10.39
N ASN A 42 7.90 1.62 -9.72
CA ASN A 42 8.06 3.03 -9.41
C ASN A 42 9.01 3.23 -8.20
N PRO A 43 10.03 4.10 -8.28
CA PRO A 43 11.00 4.29 -7.21
C PRO A 43 10.40 4.85 -5.90
N ASN A 44 9.20 5.43 -5.96
CA ASN A 44 8.50 6.00 -4.81
C ASN A 44 7.56 5.03 -4.08
N LEU A 45 7.64 3.72 -4.38
CA LEU A 45 6.77 2.71 -3.79
C LEU A 45 7.21 2.33 -2.35
N HIS A 46 6.21 2.27 -1.46
CA HIS A 46 6.35 2.11 -0.01
C HIS A 46 6.94 0.76 0.44
N LEU A 47 6.96 -0.23 -0.44
CA LEU A 47 7.52 -1.56 -0.23
C LEU A 47 8.33 -2.02 -1.46
N GLY A 48 8.71 -1.09 -2.34
CA GLY A 48 9.44 -1.42 -3.57
C GLY A 48 8.57 -2.02 -4.68
N ASP A 49 9.16 -2.82 -5.55
CA ASP A 49 8.53 -3.31 -6.77
C ASP A 49 7.56 -4.44 -6.46
N GLY A 50 6.41 -4.46 -7.14
CA GLY A 50 5.40 -5.50 -6.95
C GLY A 50 3.98 -5.02 -7.19
N VAL A 51 3.02 -5.86 -6.82
CA VAL A 51 1.58 -5.58 -6.94
C VAL A 51 1.03 -5.20 -5.57
N TYR A 52 0.35 -4.06 -5.52
CA TYR A 52 -0.07 -3.45 -4.26
C TYR A 52 -1.53 -3.74 -3.93
N PHE A 53 -1.78 -4.11 -2.68
CA PHE A 53 -3.11 -4.38 -2.17
C PHE A 53 -3.34 -3.75 -0.79
N TYR A 54 -4.60 -3.73 -0.38
CA TYR A 54 -5.07 -3.29 0.93
C TYR A 54 -5.85 -4.41 1.60
N ASP A 55 -5.90 -4.40 2.94
CA ASP A 55 -6.76 -5.27 3.75
C ASP A 55 -8.25 -4.92 3.68
N ASN A 56 -8.60 -3.75 3.16
CA ASN A 56 -9.97 -3.27 3.08
C ASN A 56 -10.22 -2.47 1.78
N GLU A 57 -11.38 -2.72 1.18
CA GLU A 57 -11.86 -2.15 -0.07
C GLU A 57 -11.93 -0.61 -0.07
N THR A 58 -12.25 0.00 1.07
CA THR A 58 -12.33 1.45 1.25
C THR A 58 -10.98 2.12 1.01
N TYR A 59 -9.89 1.51 1.49
CA TYR A 59 -8.54 2.01 1.26
C TYR A 59 -8.07 1.80 -0.18
N ALA A 60 -8.47 0.68 -0.78
CA ALA A 60 -8.24 0.43 -2.19
C ALA A 60 -8.89 1.51 -3.07
N ILE A 61 -10.14 1.91 -2.76
CA ILE A 61 -10.83 3.01 -3.42
C ILE A 61 -10.13 4.35 -3.18
N TRP A 62 -9.87 4.69 -1.92
CA TRP A 62 -9.24 5.94 -1.51
C TRP A 62 -7.90 6.17 -2.22
N TRP A 63 -7.09 5.12 -2.37
CA TRP A 63 -5.82 5.20 -3.07
C TRP A 63 -5.97 5.61 -4.53
N VAL A 64 -6.95 5.06 -5.24
CA VAL A 64 -7.19 5.37 -6.66
C VAL A 64 -7.71 6.79 -6.83
N ILE A 65 -8.58 7.23 -5.92
CA ILE A 65 -9.10 8.60 -5.91
C ILE A 65 -7.97 9.63 -5.83
N LYS A 66 -6.90 9.33 -5.07
CA LYS A 66 -5.73 10.20 -4.98
C LYS A 66 -4.89 10.24 -6.25
N LYS A 67 -5.03 9.29 -7.18
CA LYS A 67 -4.20 9.27 -8.39
C LYS A 67 -4.70 10.26 -9.46
N PRO A 68 -3.79 10.89 -10.23
CA PRO A 68 -4.17 11.80 -11.33
C PRO A 68 -5.00 11.16 -12.43
N VAL A 69 -4.93 9.83 -12.58
CA VAL A 69 -5.65 9.07 -13.61
C VAL A 69 -7.16 9.11 -13.43
N CYS A 70 -7.65 9.48 -12.25
CA CYS A 70 -9.07 9.70 -12.05
C CYS A 70 -9.42 11.12 -12.53
N LYS A 71 -10.15 11.21 -13.65
CA LYS A 71 -10.62 12.48 -14.25
C LYS A 71 -11.61 13.26 -13.36
N VAL A 72 -11.89 12.79 -12.14
CA VAL A 72 -12.71 13.52 -11.20
C VAL A 72 -11.93 14.75 -10.71
N PRO A 73 -12.50 15.96 -10.78
CA PRO A 73 -11.83 17.15 -10.26
C PRO A 73 -11.57 16.96 -8.76
N LYS A 74 -10.32 16.69 -8.39
CA LYS A 74 -9.90 16.47 -7.00
C LYS A 74 -10.31 17.61 -6.08
N ASP A 75 -10.36 18.82 -6.63
CA ASP A 75 -10.75 20.03 -5.91
C ASP A 75 -12.24 20.03 -5.55
N ARG A 76 -13.09 19.45 -6.41
CA ARG A 76 -14.51 19.25 -6.11
C ARG A 76 -14.71 18.21 -5.02
N LEU A 77 -14.03 17.07 -5.13
CA LEU A 77 -14.12 16.03 -4.11
C LEU A 77 -13.67 16.54 -2.73
N LYS A 78 -12.52 17.21 -2.65
CA LYS A 78 -12.03 17.79 -1.39
C LYS A 78 -13.00 18.81 -0.81
N LYS A 79 -13.61 19.64 -1.68
CA LYS A 79 -14.62 20.62 -1.28
C LYS A 79 -15.87 19.93 -0.72
N TYR A 80 -16.43 18.95 -1.42
CA TYR A 80 -17.66 18.26 -0.99
C TYR A 80 -17.46 17.43 0.28
N ILE A 81 -16.32 16.74 0.38
CA ILE A 81 -15.95 16.05 1.61
C ILE A 81 -15.89 17.02 2.78
N SER A 82 -15.40 18.25 2.57
CA SER A 82 -15.34 19.25 3.64
C SER A 82 -16.65 19.94 3.98
N GLU A 83 -17.53 20.07 3.00
CA GLU A 83 -18.87 20.63 3.19
C GLU A 83 -19.82 19.62 3.85
N GLN A 84 -19.38 18.35 4.02
CA GLN A 84 -20.13 17.26 4.64
C GLN A 84 -21.46 16.97 3.93
N ASP A 85 -21.55 17.34 2.66
CA ASP A 85 -22.75 17.09 1.87
C ASP A 85 -22.69 15.67 1.31
N LEU A 86 -23.35 14.75 2.01
CA LEU A 86 -23.46 13.35 1.62
C LEU A 86 -24.11 13.16 0.26
N THR A 87 -25.01 14.06 -0.16
CA THR A 87 -25.69 13.97 -1.46
C THR A 87 -24.71 14.29 -2.58
N LEU A 88 -23.96 15.40 -2.46
CA LEU A 88 -22.90 15.75 -3.42
C LEU A 88 -21.77 14.71 -3.43
N CYS A 89 -21.46 14.12 -2.28
CA CYS A 89 -20.49 13.03 -2.19
C CYS A 89 -20.96 11.76 -2.91
N LYS A 90 -22.25 11.41 -2.81
CA LYS A 90 -22.85 10.26 -3.52
C LYS A 90 -22.74 10.42 -5.04
N ASP A 91 -23.12 11.57 -5.60
CA ASP A 91 -23.01 11.81 -7.05
C ASP A 91 -21.58 11.67 -7.58
N VAL A 92 -20.62 12.19 -6.81
CA VAL A 92 -19.20 12.08 -7.14
C VAL A 92 -18.71 10.64 -6.99
N PHE A 93 -19.17 9.90 -5.99
CA PHE A 93 -18.86 8.49 -5.81
C PHE A 93 -19.43 7.61 -6.91
N GLU A 94 -20.65 7.85 -7.36
CA GLU A 94 -21.22 7.16 -8.51
C GLU A 94 -20.39 7.43 -9.78
N CYS A 95 -19.91 8.66 -9.97
CA CYS A 95 -18.98 8.99 -11.04
C CYS A 95 -17.64 8.22 -10.92
N PHE A 96 -17.16 8.00 -9.69
CA PHE A 96 -15.99 7.15 -9.44
C PHE A 96 -16.27 5.69 -9.81
N LEU A 97 -17.37 5.11 -9.33
CA LEU A 97 -17.76 3.72 -9.65
C LEU A 97 -18.04 3.48 -11.13
N LYS A 98 -18.35 4.54 -11.90
CA LYS A 98 -18.44 4.44 -13.36
C LYS A 98 -17.09 4.15 -14.01
N ASN A 99 -15.99 4.63 -13.45
CA ASN A 99 -14.66 4.59 -14.07
C ASN A 99 -13.65 3.67 -13.35
N LEU A 100 -13.91 3.37 -12.08
CA LEU A 100 -13.03 2.59 -11.22
C LEU A 100 -13.62 1.22 -10.91
N GLU A 101 -12.73 0.33 -10.48
CA GLU A 101 -13.09 -1.01 -10.11
C GLU A 101 -12.14 -1.55 -9.04
N ILE A 102 -12.64 -2.50 -8.26
CA ILE A 102 -11.86 -3.19 -7.25
C ILE A 102 -11.74 -4.65 -7.67
N ILE A 103 -10.51 -5.11 -7.77
CA ILE A 103 -10.20 -6.52 -7.89
C ILE A 103 -9.94 -7.07 -6.49
N VAL A 104 -10.65 -8.13 -6.16
CA VAL A 104 -10.44 -8.93 -4.95
C VAL A 104 -9.53 -10.10 -5.32
N VAL A 105 -8.53 -10.35 -4.49
CA VAL A 105 -7.69 -11.55 -4.59
C VAL A 105 -7.80 -12.37 -3.32
N GLU A 106 -7.88 -13.69 -3.48
CA GLU A 106 -7.82 -14.66 -2.39
C GLU A 106 -6.42 -15.30 -2.43
N ILE A 107 -5.68 -15.15 -1.34
CA ILE A 107 -4.32 -15.65 -1.18
C ILE A 107 -4.35 -16.81 -0.18
N GLU A 108 -3.60 -17.87 -0.49
CA GLU A 108 -3.50 -19.07 0.35
C GLU A 108 -2.02 -19.40 0.60
N ASN A 109 -1.65 -19.52 1.87
CA ASN A 109 -0.35 -19.98 2.35
C ASN A 109 0.84 -19.25 1.71
N ALA A 110 0.72 -17.95 1.47
CA ALA A 110 1.80 -17.14 0.94
C ALA A 110 2.85 -16.86 2.02
N LYS A 111 4.13 -16.98 1.68
CA LYS A 111 5.24 -16.62 2.55
C LYS A 111 5.30 -15.11 2.70
N HIS A 112 4.94 -14.63 3.88
CA HIS A 112 4.66 -13.24 4.17
C HIS A 112 5.65 -12.67 5.19
N LEU A 113 6.31 -11.58 4.78
CA LEU A 113 7.13 -10.75 5.66
C LEU A 113 6.33 -9.55 6.15
N SER A 114 5.86 -9.59 7.40
CA SER A 114 5.24 -8.42 8.04
C SER A 114 6.32 -7.53 8.64
N LEU A 115 6.47 -6.30 8.15
CA LEU A 115 7.32 -5.30 8.79
C LEU A 115 6.69 -4.75 10.07
N ASP A 116 5.42 -5.04 10.37
CA ASP A 116 4.83 -4.68 11.66
C ASP A 116 5.34 -5.58 12.79
N ASP A 117 5.88 -6.75 12.45
CA ASP A 117 6.56 -7.60 13.42
C ASP A 117 7.84 -6.94 13.93
N SER A 118 8.03 -6.96 15.25
CA SER A 118 9.14 -6.26 15.90
C SER A 118 10.52 -6.79 15.48
N ALA A 119 10.66 -8.10 15.22
CA ALA A 119 11.91 -8.68 14.77
C ALA A 119 12.21 -8.26 13.33
N ASN A 120 11.21 -8.34 12.44
CA ASN A 120 11.32 -7.87 11.05
C ASN A 120 11.61 -6.38 10.94
N LYS A 121 10.98 -5.57 11.79
CA LYS A 121 11.27 -4.15 11.89
C LYS A 121 12.72 -3.90 12.30
N ARG A 122 13.22 -4.59 13.33
CA ARG A 122 14.62 -4.48 13.78
C ARG A 122 15.61 -4.91 12.70
N ILE A 123 15.30 -5.95 11.94
CA ILE A 123 16.06 -6.41 10.78
C ILE A 123 16.18 -5.29 9.74
N PHE A 124 15.06 -4.69 9.36
CA PHE A 124 15.02 -3.58 8.41
C PHE A 124 15.78 -2.35 8.91
N GLU A 125 15.63 -1.97 10.18
CA GLU A 125 16.33 -0.84 10.79
C GLU A 125 17.84 -1.05 10.83
N ASN A 126 18.30 -2.25 11.21
CA ASN A 126 19.72 -2.60 11.19
C ASN A 126 20.31 -2.55 9.78
N PHE A 127 19.58 -3.08 8.78
CA PHE A 127 19.94 -2.96 7.37
C PHE A 127 20.07 -1.48 6.98
N TYR A 128 19.08 -0.67 7.33
CA TYR A 128 19.04 0.75 7.01
C TYR A 128 20.24 1.52 7.59
N GLN A 129 20.58 1.30 8.87
CA GLN A 129 21.72 1.96 9.51
C GLN A 129 23.06 1.58 8.85
N LYS A 130 23.23 0.31 8.50
CA LYS A 130 24.43 -0.16 7.78
C LYS A 130 24.57 0.51 6.41
N LEU A 131 23.45 0.71 5.71
CA LEU A 131 23.43 1.33 4.38
C LEU A 131 23.74 2.83 4.45
N LYS A 132 23.19 3.54 5.45
CA LYS A 132 23.40 4.99 5.66
C LYS A 132 24.87 5.34 5.95
N GLY A 133 25.63 4.41 6.55
CA GLY A 133 27.04 4.60 6.89
C GLY A 133 28.03 4.56 5.73
N LYS A 134 27.60 4.27 4.49
CA LYS A 134 28.49 4.10 3.33
C LYS A 134 28.16 5.09 2.21
N ASN A 135 29.06 6.05 1.96
CA ASN A 135 28.87 7.14 0.99
C ASN A 135 28.56 6.68 -0.46
N GLU A 136 29.11 5.54 -0.90
CA GLU A 136 28.88 5.00 -2.25
C GLU A 136 27.46 4.41 -2.44
N GLN A 137 26.81 3.97 -1.35
CA GLN A 137 25.47 3.37 -1.39
C GLN A 137 24.35 4.42 -1.47
N ASN A 138 24.66 5.69 -1.20
CA ASN A 138 23.74 6.81 -1.40
C ASN A 138 23.37 7.04 -2.87
N GLN A 139 24.24 6.67 -3.84
CA GLN A 139 23.89 6.73 -5.26
C GLN A 139 22.86 5.66 -5.67
N MET A 140 22.91 4.46 -5.09
CA MET A 140 21.91 3.41 -5.35
C MET A 140 20.50 3.80 -4.85
N LEU A 141 20.43 4.53 -3.74
CA LEU A 141 19.18 5.06 -3.17
C LEU A 141 18.61 6.27 -3.92
N ASN A 142 19.39 6.93 -4.77
CA ASN A 142 18.89 8.07 -5.53
C ASN A 142 17.92 7.65 -6.64
N ASN A 143 17.99 6.38 -7.08
CA ASN A 143 17.18 5.86 -8.19
C ASN A 143 16.30 4.66 -7.84
N ARG A 144 16.35 4.14 -6.60
CA ARG A 144 15.59 2.96 -6.17
C ARG A 144 15.00 3.15 -4.78
N SER A 145 13.86 2.51 -4.54
CA SER A 145 13.29 2.41 -3.19
C SER A 145 14.25 1.66 -2.26
N ILE A 146 14.47 2.15 -1.04
CA ILE A 146 15.25 1.45 0.01
C ILE A 146 14.74 0.01 0.22
N TYR A 147 13.45 -0.19 0.05
CA TYR A 147 12.81 -1.49 0.16
C TYR A 147 13.22 -2.44 -0.97
N ASN A 148 13.45 -1.95 -2.19
CA ASN A 148 14.01 -2.78 -3.26
C ASN A 148 15.40 -3.28 -2.91
N VAL A 149 16.27 -2.40 -2.40
CA VAL A 149 17.62 -2.79 -1.97
C VAL A 149 17.53 -3.78 -0.81
N PHE A 150 16.64 -3.53 0.16
CA PHE A 150 16.39 -4.45 1.26
C PHE A 150 15.96 -5.83 0.76
N PHE A 151 14.95 -5.92 -0.10
CA PHE A 151 14.48 -7.20 -0.63
C PHE A 151 15.48 -7.87 -1.59
N GLU A 152 16.32 -7.11 -2.29
CA GLU A 152 17.38 -7.66 -3.14
C GLU A 152 18.54 -8.26 -2.33
N TRP A 153 18.88 -7.65 -1.19
CA TRP A 153 20.06 -8.00 -0.39
C TRP A 153 19.71 -8.86 0.83
N ALA A 154 18.43 -8.91 1.19
CA ALA A 154 17.95 -9.80 2.22
C ALA A 154 18.19 -11.25 1.80
N PRO A 155 18.61 -12.12 2.74
CA PRO A 155 18.81 -13.54 2.46
C PRO A 155 17.55 -14.24 1.94
N PHE A 156 16.37 -13.66 2.20
CA PHE A 156 15.07 -14.22 1.88
C PHE A 156 14.44 -13.68 0.58
N LYS A 157 15.20 -13.05 -0.32
CA LYS A 157 14.67 -12.49 -1.59
C LYS A 157 13.76 -13.48 -2.35
N ASN A 158 14.19 -14.73 -2.44
CA ASN A 158 13.50 -15.79 -3.18
C ASN A 158 12.57 -16.62 -2.27
N GLU A 159 12.47 -16.25 -0.99
CA GLU A 159 11.72 -17.00 0.01
C GLU A 159 10.42 -16.30 0.40
N ILE A 160 10.23 -15.02 0.07
CA ILE A 160 9.00 -14.30 0.36
C ILE A 160 8.14 -14.17 -0.90
N ASP A 161 6.85 -14.40 -0.74
CA ASP A 161 5.87 -14.13 -1.79
C ASP A 161 5.33 -12.70 -1.68
N MET A 162 5.31 -12.14 -0.46
CA MET A 162 4.75 -10.83 -0.18
C MET A 162 5.32 -10.19 1.08
N ALA A 163 5.22 -8.86 1.15
CA ALA A 163 5.53 -8.08 2.34
C ALA A 163 4.38 -7.14 2.71
N SER A 164 4.26 -6.78 3.98
CA SER A 164 3.27 -5.78 4.42
C SER A 164 3.81 -4.81 5.45
N MET A 165 3.12 -3.69 5.58
CA MET A 165 3.26 -2.78 6.72
C MET A 165 1.96 -2.03 6.98
N THR A 166 1.75 -1.63 8.23
CA THR A 166 0.65 -0.76 8.63
C THR A 166 1.09 0.71 8.54
N THR A 167 0.23 1.56 8.01
CA THR A 167 0.52 2.99 7.89
C THR A 167 0.69 3.66 9.26
N ASN A 168 1.40 4.79 9.30
CA ASN A 168 1.88 5.49 10.50
C ASN A 168 3.01 4.84 11.31
N TYR A 169 3.32 3.56 11.14
CA TYR A 169 4.55 2.99 11.74
C TYR A 169 5.82 3.35 10.97
N TYR A 170 5.66 3.91 9.77
CA TYR A 170 6.74 4.20 8.82
C TYR A 170 6.60 5.60 8.21
N ASN A 171 7.72 6.34 8.10
CA ASN A 171 7.72 7.64 7.43
C ASN A 171 7.83 7.47 5.92
N PHE A 172 6.71 7.68 5.21
CA PHE A 172 6.63 7.56 3.75
C PHE A 172 7.11 8.79 2.97
N SER A 173 7.13 9.97 3.60
CA SER A 173 7.57 11.22 2.95
C SER A 173 9.09 11.34 2.89
N LYS A 174 9.77 10.60 3.78
CA LYS A 174 11.21 10.42 3.77
C LYS A 174 11.44 8.91 3.67
N ASN A 175 11.58 8.39 2.44
CA ASN A 175 12.13 7.05 2.12
C ASN A 175 13.54 6.77 2.71
N ARG A 176 13.95 7.50 3.76
CA ARG A 176 15.29 7.72 4.29
C ARG A 176 15.32 7.84 5.83
N SER A 177 14.28 7.47 6.59
CA SER A 177 14.41 7.32 8.05
C SER A 177 13.23 6.55 8.68
N PRO A 178 13.29 5.22 8.81
CA PRO A 178 12.23 4.41 9.43
C PRO A 178 12.10 4.61 10.95
N SER A 179 13.11 5.18 11.59
CA SER A 179 13.23 5.25 13.06
C SER A 179 12.58 6.46 13.71
N ASN A 180 11.93 7.36 12.95
CA ASN A 180 11.24 8.48 13.58
C ASN A 180 9.78 8.08 13.81
N PRO A 181 9.34 7.82 15.05
CA PRO A 181 7.94 7.60 15.32
C PRO A 181 7.17 8.83 14.84
N MET A 182 6.26 8.62 13.88
CA MET A 182 5.31 9.65 13.53
C MET A 182 4.35 9.83 14.71
N LEU A 183 4.07 11.08 15.08
CA LEU A 183 2.73 11.38 15.57
C LEU A 183 1.79 10.89 14.46
N PRO A 184 0.79 10.04 14.75
CA PRO A 184 -0.03 9.41 13.71
C PRO A 184 -0.62 10.49 12.80
N HIS A 185 -0.06 10.64 11.60
CA HIS A 185 -0.54 11.64 10.64
C HIS A 185 -1.85 11.17 10.00
N GLU A 186 -2.10 9.86 9.99
CA GLU A 186 -3.40 9.31 9.62
C GLU A 186 -4.15 8.88 10.89
N ALA A 187 -5.38 9.36 11.05
CA ALA A 187 -6.22 8.95 12.18
C ALA A 187 -6.74 7.50 12.06
N TYR A 188 -6.53 6.85 10.91
CA TYR A 188 -6.93 5.47 10.66
C TYR A 188 -5.75 4.68 10.10
N LEU A 189 -5.43 3.57 10.80
CA LEU A 189 -4.42 2.61 10.39
C LEU A 189 -4.98 1.72 9.29
N TYR A 190 -4.17 1.46 8.26
CA TYR A 190 -4.44 0.41 7.28
C TYR A 190 -3.18 -0.32 6.90
N LYS A 191 -3.33 -1.56 6.45
CA LYS A 191 -2.20 -2.37 6.00
C LYS A 191 -2.06 -2.31 4.49
N ILE A 192 -0.85 -1.98 4.07
CA ILE A 192 -0.45 -2.06 2.66
C ILE A 192 0.28 -3.39 2.49
N TYR A 193 -0.11 -4.13 1.46
CA TYR A 193 0.56 -5.35 1.04
C TYR A 193 1.22 -5.13 -0.32
N CYS A 194 2.43 -5.66 -0.47
CA CYS A 194 3.16 -5.69 -1.73
C CYS A 194 3.48 -7.15 -2.06
N VAL A 195 2.78 -7.67 -3.05
CA VAL A 195 2.99 -9.02 -3.57
C VAL A 195 4.15 -8.99 -4.55
N LYS A 196 5.16 -9.80 -4.26
CA LYS A 196 6.41 -9.96 -5.00
C LYS A 196 6.30 -11.11 -6.00
N ASN A 197 5.72 -12.22 -5.56
CA ASN A 197 5.45 -13.38 -6.38
C ASN A 197 4.03 -13.29 -6.96
N ILE A 198 3.90 -12.91 -8.23
CA ILE A 198 2.59 -12.76 -8.88
C ILE A 198 1.84 -14.09 -9.06
N ASP A 199 2.52 -15.22 -8.97
CA ASP A 199 1.92 -16.54 -9.17
C ASP A 199 0.96 -16.92 -8.03
N ILE A 200 1.00 -16.22 -6.90
CA ILE A 200 0.02 -16.39 -5.82
C ILE A 200 -1.32 -15.70 -6.12
N LEU A 201 -1.40 -14.85 -7.16
CA LEU A 201 -2.58 -14.02 -7.49
C LEU A 201 -3.56 -14.72 -8.45
N LYS A 202 -3.74 -16.04 -8.27
CA LYS A 202 -4.55 -16.88 -9.17
C LYS A 202 -6.04 -16.71 -8.97
N LYS A 203 -6.51 -16.65 -7.72
CA LYS A 203 -7.93 -16.49 -7.39
C LYS A 203 -8.27 -15.01 -7.31
N ARG A 204 -8.85 -14.47 -8.39
CA ARG A 204 -9.20 -13.05 -8.48
C ARG A 204 -10.58 -12.83 -9.10
N LYS A 205 -11.31 -11.84 -8.61
CA LYS A 205 -12.67 -11.49 -9.08
C LYS A 205 -12.95 -10.01 -8.91
N ARG A 206 -13.99 -9.54 -9.62
CA ARG A 206 -14.54 -8.19 -9.47
C ARG A 206 -15.28 -8.08 -8.14
N LEU A 207 -15.05 -7.01 -7.38
CA LEU A 207 -15.94 -6.64 -6.27
C LEU A 207 -17.08 -5.78 -6.82
N TYR A 208 -18.31 -6.23 -6.59
CA TYR A 208 -19.50 -5.40 -6.82
C TYR A 208 -19.84 -4.71 -5.50
N MET A 209 -19.68 -3.38 -5.47
CA MET A 209 -20.02 -2.57 -4.30
C MET A 209 -21.54 -2.43 -4.17
N THR A 210 -22.12 -2.78 -3.02
CA THR A 210 -23.53 -2.50 -2.74
C THR A 210 -23.71 -1.02 -2.34
N PRO A 211 -24.93 -0.46 -2.42
CA PRO A 211 -25.23 0.88 -1.91
C PRO A 211 -24.74 1.12 -0.48
N GLU A 212 -24.84 0.11 0.38
CA GLU A 212 -24.37 0.16 1.77
C GLU A 212 -22.83 0.24 1.85
N ASN A 213 -22.11 -0.54 1.05
CA ASN A 213 -20.65 -0.45 1.00
C ASN A 213 -20.18 0.92 0.51
N ILE A 214 -20.92 1.50 -0.44
CA ILE A 214 -20.66 2.83 -1.00
C ILE A 214 -20.80 3.90 0.08
N GLU A 215 -21.91 3.87 0.82
CA GLU A 215 -22.19 4.81 1.90
C GLU A 215 -21.14 4.71 3.01
N TYR A 216 -20.77 3.49 3.41
CA TYR A 216 -19.70 3.27 4.38
C TYR A 216 -18.36 3.85 3.92
N CYS A 217 -17.99 3.62 2.65
CA CYS A 217 -16.76 4.18 2.10
C CYS A 217 -16.76 5.71 2.12
N LEU A 218 -17.90 6.32 1.77
CA LEU A 218 -18.09 7.77 1.79
C LEU A 218 -17.92 8.35 3.20
N GLU A 219 -18.63 7.78 4.17
CA GLU A 219 -18.51 8.20 5.57
C GLU A 219 -17.07 8.09 6.08
N PHE A 220 -16.40 6.98 5.79
CA PHE A 220 -15.01 6.78 6.16
C PHE A 220 -14.10 7.86 5.57
N MET A 221 -14.23 8.15 4.28
CA MET A 221 -13.43 9.17 3.60
C MET A 221 -13.69 10.57 4.18
N ILE A 222 -14.94 10.89 4.50
CA ILE A 222 -15.30 12.16 5.14
C ILE A 222 -14.63 12.29 6.50
N ARG A 223 -14.78 11.29 7.37
CA ARG A 223 -14.17 11.29 8.71
C ARG A 223 -12.65 11.40 8.62
N LYS A 224 -12.02 10.70 7.68
CA LYS A 224 -10.56 10.74 7.48
C LYS A 224 -10.07 12.13 7.07
N GLU A 225 -10.75 12.81 6.15
CA GLU A 225 -10.39 14.18 5.73
C GLU A 225 -10.62 15.20 6.86
N GLN A 226 -11.71 15.08 7.63
CA GLN A 226 -11.97 15.93 8.80
C GLN A 226 -10.83 15.84 9.83
N LEU A 227 -10.41 14.61 10.16
CA LEU A 227 -9.30 14.38 11.09
C LEU A 227 -7.98 14.94 10.56
N PHE A 228 -7.75 14.82 9.26
CA PHE A 228 -6.56 15.37 8.61
C PHE A 228 -6.50 16.90 8.70
N ARG A 229 -7.62 17.60 8.51
CA ARG A 229 -7.70 19.07 8.66
C ARG A 229 -7.55 19.53 10.10
N LYS A 230 -8.24 18.87 11.03
CA LYS A 230 -8.09 19.11 12.48
C LYS A 230 -6.62 19.01 12.91
N ASN A 231 -5.88 18.03 12.40
CA ASN A 231 -4.46 17.85 12.72
C ASN A 231 -3.54 18.90 12.05
N ARG A 232 -4.01 19.62 11.03
CA ARG A 232 -3.29 20.72 10.36
C ARG A 232 -3.61 22.10 10.93
N GLY A 233 -4.66 22.22 11.75
CA GLY A 233 -5.16 23.50 12.23
C GLY A 233 -5.99 24.26 11.19
N ASP A 234 -6.49 23.56 10.17
CA ASP A 234 -7.41 24.07 9.14
C ASP A 234 -8.88 23.90 9.57
#